data_AF-R5L4Y0-F1
#
_entry.id   AF-R5L4Y0-F1
#
_cell.length_a   1.000
_cell.length_b   1.000
_cell.length_c   1.000
_cell.angle_alpha   90.00
_cell.angle_beta   90.00
_cell.angle_gamma   90.00
#
_symmetry.space_group_name_H-M   'P 1'
#
loop_
_entity.id
_entity.type
_entity.pdbx_description
1 polymer ?
#
loop_
_entity_poly.entity_id
_entity_poly.type
_entity_poly.pdbx_seq_one_letter_code
_entity_poly.pdbx_strand_id
1 'polypeptide(L)'
;MPLSPGKDTASNEKVLVDYSNRSEGYISVCWKESGKRVKLRMICGDKTYDHDVAGGGAAEYFPISCGSGTYKVQIYEQTEGDKYAKSLETEFSVKLRSETSPFLYPNKYVNFSQSSSAVKKAAEVCAGKSDEIEKLAAIFVWVTDNVTYDTQLAATVKSGYVPDPDSVLAKRSGICYDYASLMAAMVRSQGIPARLVVGYAADNIYHAWNEVWTDETGWITPELLLSQKGYNIVDATFYAGSSNKEKIADYIQNSGNYAALYYY
;
A
#
# COMPACT_ATOMS: atom_id res chain seq x y z
N MET A 1 12.27 5.24 7.67
CA MET A 1 12.42 3.80 7.35
C MET A 1 11.81 3.00 8.47
N PRO A 2 11.06 1.93 8.18
CA PRO A 2 10.53 1.08 9.23
C PRO A 2 11.69 0.33 9.89
N LEU A 3 11.54 0.03 11.17
CA LEU A 3 12.51 -0.66 12.01
C LEU A 3 11.85 -1.87 12.70
N SER A 4 12.68 -2.82 13.11
CA SER A 4 12.31 -3.97 13.97
C SER A 4 13.14 -3.95 15.26
N PRO A 5 12.73 -3.14 16.27
CA PRO A 5 13.51 -2.93 17.50
C PRO A 5 13.59 -4.14 18.43
N GLY A 6 12.70 -5.13 18.29
CA GLY A 6 12.66 -6.32 19.13
C GLY A 6 12.21 -6.07 20.58
N LYS A 7 11.48 -4.99 20.86
CA LYS A 7 10.99 -4.67 22.21
C LYS A 7 9.77 -5.51 22.60
N ASP A 8 8.82 -5.62 21.67
CA ASP A 8 7.60 -6.41 21.81
C ASP A 8 7.53 -7.40 20.64
N THR A 9 7.69 -8.69 20.95
CA THR A 9 7.85 -9.74 19.94
C THR A 9 7.12 -11.02 20.31
N ALA A 10 6.77 -11.81 19.31
CA ALA A 10 6.42 -13.22 19.44
C ALA A 10 7.27 -14.02 18.46
N SER A 11 7.88 -15.12 18.92
CA SER A 11 8.83 -15.86 18.10
C SER A 11 8.91 -17.34 18.47
N ASN A 12 9.41 -18.13 17.53
CA ASN A 12 9.89 -19.50 17.74
C ASN A 12 11.19 -19.71 16.95
N GLU A 13 11.62 -20.95 16.79
CA GLU A 13 12.82 -21.31 16.03
C GLU A 13 12.77 -20.85 14.56
N LYS A 14 11.58 -20.73 13.96
CA LYS A 14 11.37 -20.41 12.54
C LYS A 14 11.00 -18.96 12.25
N VAL A 15 10.26 -18.31 13.15
CA VAL A 15 9.68 -16.98 12.89
C VAL A 15 9.91 -16.00 14.03
N LEU A 16 10.08 -14.74 13.66
CA LEU A 16 10.02 -13.58 14.54
C LEU A 16 8.94 -12.61 14.02
N VAL A 17 7.93 -12.35 14.85
CA VAL A 17 6.96 -11.27 14.65
C VAL A 17 7.31 -10.16 15.64
N ASP A 18 7.64 -8.99 15.13
CA ASP A 18 7.94 -7.80 15.92
C ASP A 18 6.81 -6.77 15.75
N TYR A 19 6.14 -6.46 16.85
CA TYR A 19 5.03 -5.51 16.94
C TYR A 19 5.38 -4.33 17.86
N SER A 20 6.68 -4.04 18.04
CA SER A 20 7.19 -2.90 18.81
C SER A 20 6.72 -1.57 18.25
N ASN A 21 6.50 -1.48 16.93
CA ASN A 21 6.09 -0.26 16.23
C ASN A 21 4.58 -0.23 15.92
N ARG A 22 3.77 -1.01 16.65
CA ARG A 22 2.32 -1.04 16.44
C ARG A 22 1.64 0.32 16.58
N SER A 23 2.14 1.23 17.41
CA SER A 23 1.62 2.60 17.51
C SER A 23 1.92 3.45 16.28
N GLU A 24 3.00 3.14 15.56
CA GLU A 24 3.37 3.77 14.28
C GLU A 24 2.63 3.13 13.10
N GLY A 25 1.88 2.05 13.33
CA GLY A 25 0.95 1.49 12.36
C GLY A 25 1.50 0.35 11.51
N TYR A 26 2.55 -0.34 11.96
CA TYR A 26 3.04 -1.54 11.28
C TYR A 26 3.60 -2.60 12.24
N ILE A 27 3.70 -3.83 11.73
CA ILE A 27 4.48 -4.93 12.31
C ILE A 27 5.52 -5.39 11.30
N SER A 28 6.52 -6.15 11.76
CA SER A 28 7.41 -6.88 10.86
C SER A 28 7.40 -8.37 11.14
N VAL A 29 7.55 -9.18 10.08
CA VAL A 29 7.66 -10.63 10.15
C VAL A 29 8.95 -11.05 9.45
N CYS A 30 9.75 -11.87 10.13
CA CYS A 30 10.95 -12.49 9.60
C CYS A 30 10.78 -14.01 9.70
N TRP A 31 10.64 -14.69 8.55
CA TRP A 31 10.65 -16.14 8.46
C TRP A 31 12.05 -16.63 8.07
N LYS A 32 12.69 -17.40 8.94
CA LYS A 32 14.11 -17.75 8.85
C LYS A 32 14.40 -18.83 7.81
N GLU A 33 13.49 -19.78 7.65
CA GLU A 33 13.67 -20.90 6.71
C GLU A 33 13.36 -20.47 5.26
N SER A 34 13.75 -21.28 4.29
CA SER A 34 13.45 -21.07 2.87
C SER A 34 12.77 -22.30 2.26
N GLY A 35 12.24 -22.15 1.05
CA GLY A 35 11.71 -23.26 0.25
C GLY A 35 10.21 -23.55 0.41
N LYS A 36 9.60 -23.29 1.57
CA LYS A 36 8.16 -23.45 1.78
C LYS A 36 7.41 -22.12 1.72
N ARG A 37 6.14 -22.17 1.29
CA ARG A 37 5.24 -21.02 1.33
C ARG A 37 4.84 -20.70 2.76
N VAL A 38 4.80 -19.41 3.10
CA VAL A 38 4.45 -18.92 4.44
C VAL A 38 3.39 -17.84 4.29
N LYS A 39 2.39 -17.89 5.17
CA LYS A 39 1.32 -16.88 5.22
C LYS A 39 1.27 -16.22 6.58
N LEU A 40 1.12 -14.90 6.57
CA LEU A 40 0.70 -14.09 7.70
C LEU A 40 -0.80 -13.87 7.59
N ARG A 41 -1.52 -14.09 8.67
CA ARG A 41 -2.92 -13.70 8.83
C ARG A 41 -3.06 -12.70 9.97
N MET A 42 -3.62 -11.53 9.67
CA MET A 42 -3.95 -10.50 10.65
C MET A 42 -5.48 -10.38 10.77
N ILE A 43 -6.02 -10.62 11.96
CA ILE A 43 -7.44 -10.54 12.25
C ILE A 43 -7.69 -9.36 13.20
N CYS A 44 -8.67 -8.54 12.87
CA CYS A 44 -9.01 -7.31 13.57
C CYS A 44 -10.52 -7.07 13.46
N GLY A 45 -11.27 -7.34 14.53
CA GLY A 45 -12.74 -7.34 14.46
C GLY A 45 -13.27 -8.42 13.50
N ASP A 46 -14.03 -8.00 12.51
CA ASP A 46 -14.60 -8.85 11.44
C ASP A 46 -13.69 -8.96 10.20
N LYS A 47 -12.60 -8.18 10.14
CA LYS A 47 -11.68 -8.15 9.01
C LYS A 47 -10.55 -9.16 9.18
N THR A 48 -10.15 -9.78 8.07
CA THR A 48 -9.00 -10.67 7.97
C THR A 48 -8.13 -10.25 6.79
N TYR A 49 -6.83 -10.06 7.04
CA TYR A 49 -5.83 -9.74 6.03
C TYR A 49 -4.82 -10.88 5.95
N ASP A 50 -4.75 -11.51 4.79
CA ASP A 50 -3.79 -12.58 4.51
C ASP A 50 -2.69 -12.05 3.60
N HIS A 51 -1.45 -12.33 3.98
CA HIS A 51 -0.26 -11.91 3.25
C HIS A 51 0.68 -13.09 3.05
N ASP A 52 1.30 -13.18 1.88
CA ASP A 52 2.44 -14.06 1.69
C ASP A 52 3.67 -13.46 2.39
N VAL A 53 4.46 -14.31 3.05
CA VAL A 53 5.70 -13.92 3.74
C VAL A 53 6.88 -14.56 3.03
N ALA A 54 7.89 -13.75 2.70
CA ALA A 54 9.12 -14.23 2.11
C ALA A 54 9.93 -15.05 3.12
N GLY A 55 10.50 -16.16 2.64
CA GLY A 55 11.48 -16.93 3.42
C GLY A 55 12.90 -16.38 3.28
N GLY A 56 13.83 -16.98 4.02
CA GLY A 56 15.26 -16.67 3.93
C GLY A 56 15.75 -15.58 4.89
N GLY A 57 14.96 -15.26 5.93
CA GLY A 57 15.40 -14.43 7.06
C GLY A 57 15.32 -12.92 6.85
N ALA A 58 14.80 -12.45 5.72
CA ALA A 58 14.52 -11.03 5.55
C ALA A 58 13.26 -10.62 6.34
N ALA A 59 13.30 -9.46 6.99
CA ALA A 59 12.12 -8.88 7.62
C ALA A 59 11.25 -8.18 6.58
N GLU A 60 9.96 -8.54 6.54
CA GLU A 60 8.94 -7.85 5.75
C GLU A 60 8.01 -7.06 6.67
N TYR A 61 7.54 -5.90 6.21
CA TYR A 61 6.72 -5.00 6.99
C TYR A 61 5.27 -5.01 6.49
N PHE A 62 4.32 -5.07 7.42
CA PHE A 62 2.89 -5.16 7.13
C PHE A 62 2.14 -4.06 7.87
N PRO A 63 1.20 -3.36 7.20
CA PRO A 63 0.46 -2.26 7.82
C PRO A 63 -0.60 -2.78 8.79
N ILE A 64 -0.89 -1.97 9.81
CA ILE A 64 -2.04 -2.14 10.69
C ILE A 64 -3.24 -1.47 10.04
N SER A 65 -3.91 -2.21 9.16
CA SER A 65 -4.91 -1.66 8.22
C SER A 65 -6.29 -1.38 8.80
N CYS A 66 -6.57 -1.79 10.04
CA CYS A 66 -7.90 -1.75 10.65
C CYS A 66 -8.01 -0.70 11.77
N GLY A 67 -6.99 0.13 11.95
CA GLY A 67 -6.95 1.15 12.98
C GLY A 67 -6.52 0.64 14.35
N SER A 68 -6.88 1.38 15.39
CA SER A 68 -6.65 0.96 16.79
C SER A 68 -7.63 -0.15 17.17
N GLY A 69 -7.17 -1.12 17.96
CA GLY A 69 -7.97 -2.27 18.35
C GLY A 69 -7.11 -3.46 18.74
N THR A 70 -7.74 -4.61 18.96
CA THR A 70 -7.03 -5.86 19.22
C THR A 70 -6.75 -6.60 17.93
N TYR A 71 -5.51 -7.02 17.76
CA TYR A 71 -5.03 -7.77 16.61
C TYR A 71 -4.63 -9.17 17.03
N LYS A 72 -5.15 -10.15 16.30
CA LYS A 72 -4.67 -11.52 16.36
C LYS A 72 -3.85 -11.80 15.11
N VAL A 73 -2.60 -12.17 15.33
CA VAL A 73 -1.62 -12.43 14.28
C VAL A 73 -1.27 -13.91 14.30
N GLN A 74 -1.41 -14.56 13.15
CA GLN A 74 -1.13 -15.97 12.96
C GLN A 74 -0.14 -16.15 11.80
N ILE A 75 0.84 -17.02 11.99
CA ILE A 75 1.80 -17.43 10.95
C ILE A 75 1.52 -18.88 10.59
N TYR A 76 1.47 -19.15 9.29
CA TYR A 76 1.16 -20.44 8.71
C TYR A 76 2.28 -20.90 7.78
N GLU A 77 2.77 -22.12 7.97
CA GLU A 77 3.73 -22.78 7.08
C GLU A 77 2.99 -23.80 6.22
N GLN A 78 3.27 -23.83 4.92
CA GLN A 78 2.74 -24.84 4.03
C GLN A 78 3.25 -26.24 4.42
N THR A 79 2.35 -27.21 4.45
CA THR A 79 2.69 -28.61 4.70
C THR A 79 2.69 -29.43 3.40
N GLU A 80 1.55 -29.43 2.70
CA GLU A 80 1.34 -30.23 1.48
C GLU A 80 0.31 -29.54 0.60
N GLY A 81 0.57 -29.40 -0.71
CA GLY A 81 -0.35 -28.71 -1.62
C GLY A 81 -0.71 -27.33 -1.07
N ASP A 82 -2.00 -27.03 -0.98
CA ASP A 82 -2.53 -25.78 -0.39
C ASP A 82 -2.93 -25.91 1.09
N LYS A 83 -2.47 -26.95 1.79
CA LYS A 83 -2.65 -27.11 3.23
C LYS A 83 -1.55 -26.37 3.99
N TYR A 84 -1.95 -25.76 5.09
CA TYR A 84 -1.06 -25.00 5.98
C TYR A 84 -1.25 -25.44 7.43
N ALA A 85 -0.17 -25.42 8.20
CA ALA A 85 -0.18 -25.59 9.64
C ALA A 85 0.18 -24.27 10.33
N LYS A 86 -0.51 -23.94 11.41
CA LYS A 86 -0.22 -22.75 12.22
C LYS A 86 1.12 -22.96 12.95
N SER A 87 2.09 -22.11 12.66
CA SER A 87 3.42 -22.12 13.27
C SER A 87 3.50 -21.22 14.52
N LEU A 88 2.83 -20.06 14.48
CA LEU A 88 2.82 -19.10 15.57
C LEU A 88 1.45 -18.43 15.64
N GLU A 89 1.03 -18.06 16.85
CA GLU A 89 -0.10 -17.16 17.10
C GLU A 89 0.27 -16.20 18.22
N THR A 90 -0.11 -14.93 18.07
CA THR A 90 0.00 -13.92 19.11
C THR A 90 -1.17 -12.96 19.02
N GLU A 91 -1.53 -12.35 20.14
CA GLU A 91 -2.54 -11.31 20.20
C GLU A 91 -1.97 -10.08 20.91
N PHE A 92 -2.26 -8.88 20.40
CA PHE A 92 -1.82 -7.63 21.01
C PHE A 92 -2.82 -6.50 20.74
N SER A 93 -2.90 -5.56 21.67
CA SER A 93 -3.67 -4.32 21.48
C SER A 93 -2.83 -3.25 20.81
N VAL A 94 -3.45 -2.55 19.87
CA VAL A 94 -2.89 -1.44 19.12
C VAL A 94 -3.61 -0.16 19.50
N LYS A 95 -2.83 0.85 19.86
CA LYS A 95 -3.25 2.24 19.94
C LYS A 95 -2.38 3.04 18.98
N LEU A 96 -2.93 3.38 17.82
CA LEU A 96 -2.22 4.18 16.82
C LEU A 96 -1.93 5.58 17.36
N ARG A 97 -0.79 6.13 16.98
CA ARG A 97 -0.45 7.53 17.27
C ARG A 97 -1.38 8.49 16.52
N SER A 98 -1.73 8.13 15.28
CA SER A 98 -2.74 8.78 14.44
C SER A 98 -3.36 7.74 13.50
N GLU A 99 -4.57 7.99 13.02
CA GLU A 99 -5.22 7.13 12.01
C GLU A 99 -4.46 7.06 10.67
N THR A 100 -3.63 8.06 10.41
CA THR A 100 -2.81 8.16 9.20
C THR A 100 -1.46 7.46 9.31
N SER A 101 -1.00 7.15 10.52
CA SER A 101 0.34 6.59 10.77
C SER A 101 0.66 5.31 9.97
N PRO A 102 -0.25 4.32 9.84
CA PRO A 102 0.01 3.13 9.03
C PRO A 102 0.37 3.42 7.57
N PHE A 103 -0.09 4.55 7.04
CA PHE A 103 -0.04 4.91 5.63
C PHE A 103 1.04 5.96 5.33
N LEU A 104 2.01 6.11 6.23
CA LEU A 104 3.23 6.90 6.04
C LEU A 104 4.47 6.02 5.82
N TYR A 105 4.44 4.77 6.32
CA TYR A 105 5.60 3.90 6.30
C TYR A 105 5.62 2.97 5.07
N PRO A 106 6.81 2.58 4.60
CA PRO A 106 6.97 1.48 3.67
C PRO A 106 6.39 0.18 4.22
N ASN A 107 5.81 -0.62 3.34
CA ASN A 107 5.37 -1.99 3.63
C ASN A 107 5.54 -2.88 2.40
N LYS A 108 5.14 -4.16 2.50
CA LYS A 108 5.28 -5.14 1.42
C LYS A 108 4.70 -4.67 0.07
N TYR A 109 3.61 -3.90 0.08
CA TYR A 109 2.89 -3.48 -1.12
C TYR A 109 3.23 -2.07 -1.58
N VAL A 110 3.80 -1.26 -0.69
CA VAL A 110 4.32 0.08 -0.97
C VAL A 110 5.75 0.12 -0.45
N ASN A 111 6.65 -0.57 -1.17
CA ASN A 111 8.04 -0.75 -0.72
C ASN A 111 8.93 0.39 -1.21
N PHE A 112 9.51 1.14 -0.28
CA PHE A 112 10.46 2.21 -0.61
C PHE A 112 11.45 2.47 0.52
N SER A 113 12.54 3.12 0.17
CA SER A 113 13.57 3.58 1.09
C SER A 113 14.09 4.97 0.70
N GLN A 114 14.85 5.63 1.58
CA GLN A 114 15.50 6.91 1.22
C GLN A 114 16.40 6.79 -0.02
N SER A 115 16.96 5.61 -0.28
CA SER A 115 17.78 5.34 -1.47
C SER A 115 16.98 4.99 -2.72
N SER A 116 15.68 4.68 -2.58
CA SER A 116 14.83 4.24 -3.68
C SER A 116 14.72 5.32 -4.76
N SER A 117 14.66 4.87 -6.00
CA SER A 117 14.55 5.75 -7.16
C SER A 117 13.21 6.50 -7.16
N ALA A 118 12.13 5.86 -6.71
CA ALA A 118 10.82 6.49 -6.53
C ALA A 118 10.87 7.68 -5.56
N VAL A 119 11.61 7.56 -4.45
CA VAL A 119 11.78 8.65 -3.48
C VAL A 119 12.57 9.81 -4.07
N LYS A 120 13.67 9.52 -4.79
CA LYS A 120 14.46 10.55 -5.47
C LYS A 120 13.64 11.28 -6.52
N LYS A 121 12.85 10.54 -7.31
CA LYS A 121 11.96 11.12 -8.32
C LYS A 121 10.85 11.96 -7.69
N ALA A 122 10.27 11.50 -6.58
CA ALA A 122 9.27 12.27 -5.83
C ALA A 122 9.85 13.62 -5.35
N ALA A 123 11.06 13.61 -4.78
CA ALA A 123 11.74 14.84 -4.36
C ALA A 123 12.04 15.79 -5.53
N GLU A 124 12.42 15.25 -6.70
CA GLU A 124 12.64 16.03 -7.92
C GLU A 124 11.36 16.72 -8.41
N VAL A 125 10.25 15.98 -8.55
CA VAL A 125 8.98 16.56 -9.05
C VAL A 125 8.35 17.52 -8.04
N CYS A 126 8.61 17.32 -6.75
CA CYS A 126 8.17 18.18 -5.66
C CYS A 126 9.09 19.38 -5.38
N ALA A 127 10.21 19.51 -6.09
CA ALA A 127 11.14 20.61 -5.87
C ALA A 127 10.44 21.98 -5.98
N GLY A 128 10.68 22.84 -4.99
CA GLY A 128 10.10 24.18 -4.90
C GLY A 128 8.65 24.25 -4.42
N LYS A 129 8.00 23.11 -4.12
CA LYS A 129 6.62 23.05 -3.63
C LYS A 129 6.61 22.91 -2.12
N SER A 130 5.95 23.81 -1.42
CA SER A 130 5.83 23.75 0.04
C SER A 130 4.56 23.03 0.48
N ASP A 131 3.49 23.20 -0.30
CA ASP A 131 2.17 22.72 0.03
C ASP A 131 1.96 21.23 -0.29
N GLU A 132 1.09 20.55 0.47
CA GLU A 132 0.81 19.13 0.32
C GLU A 132 0.01 18.83 -0.96
N ILE A 133 -0.97 19.68 -1.31
CA ILE A 133 -1.76 19.54 -2.54
C ILE A 133 -0.87 19.78 -3.74
N GLU A 134 -0.01 20.79 -3.72
CA GLU A 134 0.95 21.04 -4.80
C GLU A 134 1.88 19.84 -5.06
N LYS A 135 2.41 19.23 -3.99
CA LYS A 135 3.27 18.04 -4.09
C LYS A 135 2.50 16.83 -4.64
N LEU A 136 1.29 16.60 -4.11
CA LEU A 136 0.42 15.52 -4.57
C LEU A 136 0.06 15.70 -6.05
N ALA A 137 -0.32 16.90 -6.47
CA ALA A 137 -0.61 17.24 -7.85
C ALA A 137 0.59 16.96 -8.76
N ALA A 138 1.79 17.38 -8.37
CA ALA A 138 3.01 17.17 -9.13
C ALA A 138 3.32 15.68 -9.32
N ILE A 139 3.17 14.88 -8.25
CA ILE A 139 3.38 13.43 -8.30
C ILE A 139 2.30 12.78 -9.17
N PHE A 140 1.03 13.14 -8.97
CA PHE A 140 -0.10 12.57 -9.71
C PHE A 140 0.05 12.78 -11.21
N VAL A 141 0.22 14.04 -11.65
CA VAL A 141 0.43 14.39 -13.06
C VAL A 141 1.62 13.64 -13.64
N TRP A 142 2.73 13.60 -12.89
CA TRP A 142 3.90 12.91 -13.37
C TRP A 142 3.66 11.40 -13.55
N VAL A 143 2.98 10.73 -12.62
CA VAL A 143 2.64 9.31 -12.74
C VAL A 143 1.71 9.08 -13.93
N THR A 144 0.66 9.91 -14.07
CA THR A 144 -0.34 9.74 -15.15
C THR A 144 0.21 10.00 -16.54
N ASP A 145 1.22 10.86 -16.65
CA ASP A 145 1.83 11.22 -17.94
C ASP A 145 3.00 10.30 -18.33
N ASN A 146 3.61 9.60 -17.36
CA ASN A 146 4.86 8.86 -17.58
C ASN A 146 4.77 7.36 -17.32
N VAL A 147 3.63 6.82 -16.91
CA VAL A 147 3.41 5.39 -16.79
C VAL A 147 2.35 4.99 -17.79
N THR A 148 2.56 3.85 -18.47
CA THR A 148 1.61 3.29 -19.43
C THR A 148 0.99 2.00 -18.89
N TYR A 149 -0.25 1.69 -19.29
CA TYR A 149 -0.95 0.51 -18.78
C TYR A 149 -0.50 -0.76 -19.50
N ASP A 150 -0.04 -1.75 -18.74
CA ASP A 150 0.46 -3.02 -19.27
C ASP A 150 -0.67 -4.03 -19.41
N THR A 151 -1.31 -4.07 -20.59
CA THR A 151 -2.42 -4.99 -20.88
C THR A 151 -1.97 -6.45 -20.92
N GLN A 152 -0.72 -6.73 -21.30
CA GLN A 152 -0.19 -8.08 -21.34
C GLN A 152 0.05 -8.62 -19.93
N LEU A 153 0.65 -7.81 -19.06
CA LEU A 153 0.80 -8.13 -17.65
C LEU A 153 -0.59 -8.31 -17.00
N ALA A 154 -1.54 -7.42 -17.25
CA ALA A 154 -2.91 -7.54 -16.72
C ALA A 154 -3.56 -8.88 -17.11
N ALA A 155 -3.33 -9.36 -18.35
CA ALA A 155 -3.88 -10.62 -18.83
C ALA A 155 -3.14 -11.88 -18.29
N THR A 156 -1.88 -11.74 -17.87
CA THR A 156 -1.01 -12.89 -17.56
C THR A 156 -0.58 -12.99 -16.10
N VAL A 157 -0.75 -11.92 -15.33
CA VAL A 157 -0.37 -11.82 -13.92
C VAL A 157 -0.99 -12.97 -13.12
N LYS A 158 -0.20 -13.52 -12.19
CA LYS A 158 -0.60 -14.64 -11.33
C LYS A 158 -0.91 -14.14 -9.92
N SER A 159 -1.68 -14.95 -9.18
CA SER A 159 -1.88 -14.74 -7.76
C SER A 159 -0.52 -14.64 -7.03
N GLY A 160 -0.42 -13.74 -6.06
CA GLY A 160 0.82 -13.47 -5.33
C GLY A 160 1.72 -12.41 -5.97
N TYR A 161 1.28 -11.75 -7.06
CA TYR A 161 1.98 -10.60 -7.60
C TYR A 161 2.06 -9.46 -6.56
N VAL A 162 3.26 -8.92 -6.39
CA VAL A 162 3.55 -7.79 -5.49
C VAL A 162 4.29 -6.74 -6.30
N PRO A 163 3.80 -5.48 -6.34
CA PRO A 163 4.44 -4.41 -7.10
C PRO A 163 5.77 -3.99 -6.47
N ASP A 164 6.69 -3.51 -7.31
CA ASP A 164 7.96 -2.89 -6.91
C ASP A 164 8.03 -1.47 -7.50
N PRO A 165 7.81 -0.42 -6.68
CA PRO A 165 7.82 0.97 -7.13
C PRO A 165 9.05 1.35 -7.98
N ASP A 166 10.25 0.89 -7.62
CA ASP A 166 11.46 1.22 -8.38
C ASP A 166 11.49 0.50 -9.74
N SER A 167 10.96 -0.72 -9.81
CA SER A 167 10.78 -1.46 -11.07
C SER A 167 9.79 -0.76 -11.99
N VAL A 168 8.64 -0.31 -11.46
CA VAL A 168 7.59 0.40 -12.21
C VAL A 168 8.14 1.73 -12.73
N LEU A 169 8.84 2.49 -11.87
CA LEU A 169 9.51 3.73 -12.24
C LEU A 169 10.53 3.51 -13.37
N ALA A 170 11.30 2.43 -13.33
CA ALA A 170 12.28 2.12 -14.37
C ALA A 170 11.62 1.72 -15.70
N LYS A 171 10.59 0.86 -15.64
CA LYS A 171 9.90 0.32 -16.82
C LYS A 171 8.93 1.29 -17.46
N ARG A 172 8.38 2.26 -16.71
CA ARG A 172 7.33 3.19 -17.18
C ARG A 172 6.06 2.49 -17.64
N SER A 173 5.80 1.33 -17.08
CA SER A 173 4.67 0.47 -17.44
C SER A 173 4.29 -0.42 -16.25
N GLY A 174 3.00 -0.71 -16.11
CA GLY A 174 2.45 -1.59 -15.08
C GLY A 174 0.93 -1.67 -15.13
N ILE A 175 0.33 -2.43 -14.21
CA ILE A 175 -1.13 -2.54 -14.04
C ILE A 175 -1.62 -1.62 -12.91
N CYS A 176 -2.92 -1.60 -12.63
CA CYS A 176 -3.50 -0.72 -11.59
C CYS A 176 -2.77 -0.82 -10.24
N TYR A 177 -2.34 -2.03 -9.86
CA TYR A 177 -1.60 -2.25 -8.64
C TYR A 177 -0.21 -1.58 -8.62
N ASP A 178 0.46 -1.56 -9.77
CA ASP A 178 1.77 -0.92 -9.95
C ASP A 178 1.68 0.60 -9.88
N TYR A 179 0.66 1.18 -10.51
CA TYR A 179 0.38 2.62 -10.42
C TYR A 179 0.13 3.01 -8.98
N ALA A 180 -0.77 2.31 -8.30
CA ALA A 180 -1.16 2.63 -6.93
C ALA A 180 0.03 2.46 -5.95
N SER A 181 0.89 1.48 -6.19
CA SER A 181 2.11 1.26 -5.39
C SER A 181 3.18 2.33 -5.63
N LEU A 182 3.50 2.64 -6.89
CA LEU A 182 4.46 3.69 -7.22
C LEU A 182 4.00 5.04 -6.70
N MET A 183 2.75 5.40 -6.94
CA MET A 183 2.18 6.66 -6.48
C MET A 183 2.20 6.74 -4.95
N ALA A 184 1.74 5.71 -4.24
CA ALA A 184 1.80 5.70 -2.77
C ALA A 184 3.24 5.84 -2.26
N ALA A 185 4.22 5.16 -2.86
CA ALA A 185 5.62 5.26 -2.46
C ALA A 185 6.15 6.70 -2.63
N MET A 186 5.83 7.34 -3.76
CA MET A 186 6.22 8.72 -4.03
C MET A 186 5.55 9.69 -3.03
N VAL A 187 4.23 9.58 -2.83
CA VAL A 187 3.44 10.46 -1.95
C VAL A 187 3.87 10.30 -0.49
N ARG A 188 3.97 9.06 0.02
CA ARG A 188 4.44 8.78 1.39
C ARG A 188 5.85 9.30 1.65
N SER A 189 6.73 9.25 0.65
CA SER A 189 8.08 9.79 0.78
C SER A 189 8.14 11.30 1.01
N GLN A 190 7.07 12.03 0.63
CA GLN A 190 6.93 13.46 0.86
C GLN A 190 6.19 13.78 2.18
N GLY A 191 5.91 12.77 3.01
CA GLY A 191 5.24 12.92 4.30
C GLY A 191 3.71 12.95 4.23
N ILE A 192 3.13 12.73 3.04
CA ILE A 192 1.69 12.75 2.84
C ILE A 192 1.13 11.32 3.03
N PRO A 193 0.17 11.07 3.94
CA PRO A 193 -0.39 9.74 4.13
C PRO A 193 -1.19 9.29 2.91
N ALA A 194 -0.87 8.12 2.37
CA ALA A 194 -1.55 7.56 1.19
C ALA A 194 -1.79 6.07 1.35
N ARG A 195 -3.05 5.64 1.27
CA ARG A 195 -3.42 4.22 1.23
C ARG A 195 -3.26 3.70 -0.19
N LEU A 196 -2.76 2.48 -0.33
CA LEU A 196 -2.99 1.66 -1.51
C LEU A 196 -4.23 0.82 -1.21
N VAL A 197 -5.30 1.06 -1.92
CA VAL A 197 -6.57 0.37 -1.73
C VAL A 197 -6.75 -0.66 -2.84
N VAL A 198 -7.21 -1.84 -2.49
CA VAL A 198 -7.59 -2.90 -3.43
C VAL A 198 -9.04 -3.27 -3.19
N GLY A 199 -9.81 -3.36 -4.27
CA GLY A 199 -11.24 -3.68 -4.18
C GLY A 199 -11.90 -3.70 -5.55
N TYR A 200 -13.12 -3.17 -5.62
CA TYR A 200 -13.90 -3.12 -6.85
C TYR A 200 -14.24 -1.68 -7.20
N ALA A 201 -14.04 -1.30 -8.45
CA ALA A 201 -14.64 -0.12 -9.05
C ALA A 201 -16.01 -0.48 -9.69
N ALA A 202 -16.75 0.52 -10.17
CA ALA A 202 -18.05 0.32 -10.81
C ALA A 202 -17.97 -0.74 -11.93
N ASP A 203 -19.10 -1.38 -12.23
CA ASP A 203 -19.18 -2.54 -13.12
C ASP A 203 -18.34 -3.75 -12.64
N ASN A 204 -18.09 -3.82 -11.32
CA ASN A 204 -17.41 -4.93 -10.65
C ASN A 204 -15.98 -5.18 -11.17
N ILE A 205 -15.29 -4.11 -11.56
CA ILE A 205 -13.90 -4.15 -12.03
C ILE A 205 -12.99 -4.31 -10.80
N TYR A 206 -12.31 -5.44 -10.67
CA TYR A 206 -11.29 -5.60 -9.64
C TYR A 206 -10.12 -4.64 -9.91
N HIS A 207 -9.87 -3.73 -8.97
CA HIS A 207 -9.04 -2.56 -9.20
C HIS A 207 -8.23 -2.18 -7.96
N ALA A 208 -7.16 -1.42 -8.19
CA ALA A 208 -6.35 -0.81 -7.15
C ALA A 208 -6.19 0.69 -7.41
N TRP A 209 -6.33 1.48 -6.35
CA TRP A 209 -6.26 2.95 -6.40
C TRP A 209 -5.59 3.49 -5.15
N ASN A 210 -5.40 4.81 -5.07
CA ASN A 210 -4.95 5.46 -3.85
C ASN A 210 -6.06 6.23 -3.16
N GLU A 211 -6.04 6.22 -1.83
CA GLU A 211 -6.72 7.25 -1.03
C GLU A 211 -5.64 8.10 -0.35
N VAL A 212 -5.67 9.41 -0.54
CA VAL A 212 -4.67 10.32 0.03
C VAL A 212 -5.31 11.22 1.08
N TRP A 213 -4.67 11.31 2.25
CA TRP A 213 -5.10 12.21 3.31
C TRP A 213 -4.63 13.63 3.04
N THR A 214 -5.53 14.60 3.13
CA THR A 214 -5.20 16.03 3.08
C THR A 214 -5.97 16.78 4.17
N ASP A 215 -5.33 17.78 4.80
CA ASP A 215 -5.99 18.64 5.79
C ASP A 215 -6.77 19.81 5.15
N GLU A 216 -6.60 19.96 3.84
CA GLU A 216 -7.22 20.97 2.99
C GLU A 216 -7.82 20.36 1.71
N THR A 217 -8.66 21.17 1.06
CA THR A 217 -9.27 20.85 -0.23
C THR A 217 -8.52 21.59 -1.33
N GLY A 218 -8.35 20.97 -2.50
CA GLY A 218 -7.64 21.63 -3.59
C GLY A 218 -7.62 20.79 -4.86
N TRP A 219 -7.31 21.45 -5.97
CA TRP A 219 -7.22 20.83 -7.28
C TRP A 219 -5.87 20.14 -7.45
N ILE A 220 -5.88 18.87 -7.86
CA ILE A 220 -4.65 18.15 -8.23
C ILE A 220 -4.44 18.07 -9.74
N THR A 221 -5.51 18.27 -10.52
CA THR A 221 -5.50 18.64 -11.96
C THR A 221 -6.63 19.64 -12.22
N PRO A 222 -6.75 20.28 -13.40
CA PRO A 222 -7.89 21.16 -13.69
C PRO A 222 -9.27 20.49 -13.56
N GLU A 223 -9.34 19.16 -13.68
CA GLU A 223 -10.58 18.39 -13.65
C GLU A 223 -10.81 17.66 -12.31
N LEU A 224 -9.74 17.38 -11.54
CA LEU A 224 -9.81 16.54 -10.34
C LEU A 224 -9.61 17.37 -9.06
N LEU A 225 -10.70 17.55 -8.31
CA LEU A 225 -10.75 18.26 -7.04
C LEU A 225 -10.75 17.28 -5.86
N LEU A 226 -9.90 17.54 -4.87
CA LEU A 226 -10.00 16.92 -3.54
C LEU A 226 -10.96 17.76 -2.72
N SER A 227 -12.20 17.28 -2.60
CA SER A 227 -13.35 18.07 -2.13
C SER A 227 -13.61 17.96 -0.62
N GLN A 228 -12.89 17.08 0.09
CA GLN A 228 -13.06 16.88 1.52
C GLN A 228 -11.73 16.85 2.27
N LYS A 229 -11.80 17.14 3.58
CA LYS A 229 -10.70 16.88 4.50
C LYS A 229 -10.64 15.40 4.82
N GLY A 230 -9.44 14.87 4.99
CA GLY A 230 -9.20 13.45 5.20
C GLY A 230 -8.90 12.72 3.89
N TYR A 231 -9.28 11.45 3.81
CA TYR A 231 -8.96 10.61 2.66
C TYR A 231 -9.82 10.96 1.43
N ASN A 232 -9.16 11.29 0.32
CA ASN A 232 -9.78 11.49 -0.99
C ASN A 232 -9.29 10.41 -1.96
N ILE A 233 -10.16 9.94 -2.86
CA ILE A 233 -9.78 8.97 -3.90
C ILE A 233 -8.93 9.67 -4.96
N VAL A 234 -7.78 9.07 -5.27
CA VAL A 234 -6.87 9.49 -6.32
C VAL A 234 -6.48 8.27 -7.14
N ASP A 235 -7.08 8.13 -8.32
CA ASP A 235 -6.94 6.96 -9.18
C ASP A 235 -6.12 7.30 -10.43
N ALA A 236 -4.80 7.15 -10.32
CA ALA A 236 -3.87 7.47 -11.41
C ALA A 236 -4.07 6.56 -12.63
N THR A 237 -4.52 5.31 -12.45
CA THR A 237 -4.67 4.36 -13.56
C THR A 237 -5.83 4.74 -14.46
N PHE A 238 -7.01 4.96 -13.88
CA PHE A 238 -8.18 5.39 -14.65
C PHE A 238 -7.97 6.78 -15.25
N TYR A 239 -7.39 7.69 -14.47
CA TYR A 239 -7.08 9.02 -14.98
C TYR A 239 -6.13 8.97 -16.18
N ALA A 240 -5.03 8.23 -16.09
CA ALA A 240 -4.06 8.08 -17.20
C ALA A 240 -4.70 7.46 -18.45
N GLY A 241 -5.50 6.41 -18.28
CA GLY A 241 -6.10 5.66 -19.38
C GLY A 241 -7.26 6.35 -20.11
N SER A 242 -7.85 7.40 -19.53
CA SER A 242 -8.99 8.10 -20.15
C SER A 242 -8.56 9.26 -21.04
N SER A 243 -9.13 9.35 -22.24
CA SER A 243 -9.01 10.53 -23.11
C SER A 243 -9.92 11.69 -22.69
N ASN A 244 -11.01 11.41 -21.98
CA ASN A 244 -11.92 12.43 -21.45
C ASN A 244 -11.63 12.62 -19.95
N LYS A 245 -10.88 13.68 -19.62
CA LYS A 245 -10.41 13.97 -18.26
C LYS A 245 -11.53 14.44 -17.34
N GLU A 246 -12.48 15.23 -17.83
CA GLU A 246 -13.64 15.68 -17.06
C GLU A 246 -14.50 14.50 -16.60
N LYS A 247 -14.90 13.64 -17.56
CA LYS A 247 -15.75 12.48 -17.25
C LYS A 247 -15.08 11.50 -16.28
N ILE A 248 -13.78 11.26 -16.43
CA ILE A 248 -13.09 10.34 -15.52
C ILE A 248 -12.85 10.98 -14.15
N ALA A 249 -12.63 12.28 -14.07
CA ALA A 249 -12.50 12.97 -12.78
C ALA A 249 -13.83 12.95 -12.00
N ASP A 250 -14.97 13.11 -12.66
CA ASP A 250 -16.30 12.94 -12.04
C ASP A 250 -16.49 11.52 -11.51
N TYR A 251 -16.04 10.52 -12.27
CA TYR A 251 -16.08 9.13 -11.84
C TYR A 251 -15.21 8.88 -10.59
N ILE A 252 -13.97 9.40 -10.58
CA ILE A 252 -13.00 9.21 -9.49
C ILE A 252 -13.49 9.87 -8.20
N GLN A 253 -14.06 11.07 -8.30
CA GLN A 253 -14.55 11.84 -7.13
C GLN A 253 -15.80 11.22 -6.49
N ASN A 254 -16.57 10.44 -7.23
CA ASN A 254 -17.74 9.77 -6.70
C ASN A 254 -17.35 8.47 -5.99
N SER A 255 -17.21 8.53 -4.66
CA SER A 255 -16.86 7.37 -3.83
C SER A 255 -17.84 6.20 -3.95
N GLY A 256 -19.08 6.43 -4.40
CA GLY A 256 -20.06 5.37 -4.67
C GLY A 256 -19.65 4.43 -5.81
N ASN A 257 -18.67 4.82 -6.62
CA ASN A 257 -18.08 3.98 -7.66
C ASN A 257 -17.04 2.99 -7.13
N TYR A 258 -16.66 3.06 -5.85
CA TYR A 258 -15.56 2.28 -5.29
C TYR A 258 -16.02 1.49 -4.06
N ALA A 259 -15.60 0.23 -3.97
CA ALA A 259 -15.84 -0.66 -2.86
C ALA A 259 -14.51 -1.30 -2.42
N ALA A 260 -13.93 -0.77 -1.34
CA ALA A 260 -12.66 -1.24 -0.81
C ALA A 260 -12.78 -2.62 -0.13
N LEU A 261 -11.81 -3.49 -0.39
CA LEU A 261 -11.63 -4.77 0.32
C LEU A 261 -10.43 -4.71 1.26
N TYR A 262 -9.31 -4.16 0.78
CA TYR A 262 -8.05 -4.12 1.49
C TYR A 262 -7.44 -2.72 1.46
N TYR A 263 -6.78 -2.36 2.55
CA TYR A 263 -6.04 -1.12 2.72
C TYR A 263 -4.60 -1.46 3.06
N TYR A 264 -3.65 -0.92 2.31
CA TYR A 264 -2.21 -1.10 2.50
C TYR A 264 -1.50 0.24 2.52
#